data_AF-A0A553JRL8-F1
#
_entry.id   AF-A0A553JRL8-F1
#
_cell.length_a   1.000
_cell.length_b   1.000
_cell.length_c   1.000
_cell.angle_alpha   90.00
_cell.angle_beta   90.00
_cell.angle_gamma   90.00
#
_symmetry.space_group_name_H-M   'P 1'
#
loop_
_entity.id
_entity.type
_entity.pdbx_description
1 polymer ?
#
loop_
_entity_poly.entity_id
_entity_poly.type
_entity_poly.pdbx_seq_one_letter_code
_entity_poly.pdbx_strand_id
1 'polypeptide(L)'
;MTQCKRYKKSLICSAITLATLALAGCATSTPDGKYVDGDHEVSGKGKKSQIVLTVEVANGSIKEITTKSHNETESLFLNAERLLAKILASNGHEGIDAVSGATYSSNGILKAINSLPRANGIQPEFVAVGSKDDSSSDDFKLKWSIQPQLGMISGDFYFEEARFRQGHKGSMIIVTDSNNAKDVIFAEFNESGRPNYYTRLYQDVPKRMSEYNFSMGKKKGTAWVQSPLTMEKLMVEQDKITFDVNPDFDPKLTNKLKEPNRLKYLGIDVVAGASNSIQQSMIPLTAKIHAKINGEGTQELFYQHAEKLLDSKGKWTGITAVLRLVVDTNTKAITKAYYDEIFADEAVQIKDASLKKFYRQSKYASINYVEPARIGFNVMIDALETHLQAGGSLFDINDLPATGDTGSYAATGFTKRSNSWDTYLNQAEILYKQMRLDGVISEHKKPI
;
A
#
# COMPACT_ATOMS: atom_id res chain seq x y z
N MET A 1 88.30 -47.99 -0.26
CA MET A 1 87.62 -49.25 -0.59
C MET A 1 86.35 -48.92 -1.35
N THR A 2 86.42 -48.89 -2.68
CA THR A 2 85.85 -49.89 -3.63
C THR A 2 84.39 -49.53 -3.95
N GLN A 3 83.93 -49.31 -5.19
CA GLN A 3 84.53 -49.29 -6.52
C GLN A 3 83.58 -48.51 -7.44
N CYS A 4 84.15 -47.73 -8.33
CA CYS A 4 83.51 -47.17 -9.50
C CYS A 4 83.24 -48.29 -10.53
N LYS A 5 82.04 -48.34 -11.14
CA LYS A 5 81.83 -48.95 -12.47
C LYS A 5 80.85 -48.12 -13.30
N ARG A 6 81.41 -47.40 -14.27
CA ARG A 6 80.74 -47.01 -15.53
C ARG A 6 80.52 -48.26 -16.38
N TYR A 7 79.48 -48.28 -17.23
CA TYR A 7 79.64 -48.28 -18.70
C TYR A 7 78.31 -48.45 -19.48
N LYS A 8 78.14 -47.53 -20.46
CA LYS A 8 77.53 -47.63 -21.82
C LYS A 8 76.06 -48.06 -21.96
N LYS A 9 75.12 -47.15 -22.27
CA LYS A 9 74.75 -46.52 -23.57
C LYS A 9 74.20 -47.48 -24.66
N SER A 10 72.89 -47.39 -24.92
CA SER A 10 72.23 -47.47 -26.24
C SER A 10 70.82 -46.84 -26.09
N LEU A 11 70.57 -45.59 -26.51
CA LEU A 11 70.08 -45.17 -27.84
C LEU A 11 68.84 -45.95 -28.33
N ILE A 12 67.65 -45.37 -28.11
CA ILE A 12 66.56 -45.34 -29.08
C ILE A 12 66.04 -43.90 -29.15
N CYS A 13 66.11 -43.35 -30.35
CA CYS A 13 65.55 -42.09 -30.79
C CYS A 13 64.02 -42.13 -30.82
N SER A 14 63.37 -41.06 -30.35
CA SER A 14 62.25 -40.45 -31.04
C SER A 14 62.42 -38.94 -30.96
N ALA A 15 62.50 -38.34 -32.14
CA ALA A 15 62.57 -36.91 -32.43
C ALA A 15 61.39 -36.14 -31.79
N ILE A 16 61.46 -34.84 -31.48
CA ILE A 16 61.49 -33.74 -32.46
C ILE A 16 62.15 -32.48 -31.86
N THR A 17 62.97 -31.86 -32.71
CA THR A 17 63.71 -30.59 -32.69
C THR A 17 62.89 -29.33 -32.37
N LEU A 18 63.41 -28.40 -31.54
CA LEU A 18 63.98 -27.05 -31.87
C LEU A 18 63.06 -26.17 -32.76
N ALA A 19 62.85 -24.86 -32.55
CA ALA A 19 63.33 -23.84 -31.63
C ALA A 19 62.51 -22.54 -31.88
N THR A 20 62.21 -21.79 -30.82
CA THR A 20 62.00 -20.32 -30.69
C THR A 20 61.52 -19.47 -31.90
N LEU A 21 60.44 -18.69 -31.71
CA LEU A 21 60.42 -17.21 -31.83
C LEU A 21 59.11 -16.54 -31.31
N ALA A 22 59.29 -15.45 -30.55
CA ALA A 22 58.46 -14.23 -30.41
C ALA A 22 57.06 -14.23 -29.75
N LEU A 23 57.00 -13.54 -28.60
CA LEU A 23 56.02 -12.54 -28.16
C LEU A 23 54.53 -12.73 -28.49
N ALA A 24 53.77 -13.13 -27.46
CA ALA A 24 52.58 -12.40 -27.05
C ALA A 24 52.40 -12.60 -25.54
N GLY A 25 52.76 -11.59 -24.75
CA GLY A 25 52.33 -11.53 -23.36
C GLY A 25 50.83 -11.30 -23.34
N CYS A 26 50.04 -12.37 -23.21
CA CYS A 26 48.78 -12.24 -22.49
C CYS A 26 49.15 -12.32 -21.01
N ALA A 27 49.46 -11.16 -20.43
CA ALA A 27 49.24 -10.97 -19.02
C ALA A 27 47.77 -11.33 -18.80
N THR A 28 47.50 -12.51 -18.25
CA THR A 28 46.20 -12.78 -17.64
C THR A 28 46.12 -11.84 -16.45
N SER A 29 45.63 -10.64 -16.69
CA SER A 29 45.10 -9.78 -15.65
C SER A 29 44.12 -10.64 -14.88
N THR A 30 44.47 -10.99 -13.64
CA THR A 30 43.50 -11.35 -12.62
C THR A 30 42.34 -10.37 -12.77
N PRO A 31 41.09 -10.81 -13.02
CA PRO A 31 39.99 -9.88 -13.17
C PRO A 31 39.92 -9.05 -11.90
N ASP A 32 40.17 -7.76 -12.02
CA ASP A 32 40.09 -6.82 -10.90
C ASP A 32 38.60 -6.52 -10.68
N GLY A 33 37.88 -7.52 -10.14
CA GLY A 33 36.45 -7.43 -9.86
C GLY A 33 35.78 -8.78 -9.60
N LYS A 34 34.52 -8.72 -9.17
CA LYS A 34 33.77 -9.85 -8.59
C LYS A 34 33.22 -10.81 -9.65
N TYR A 35 32.88 -10.31 -10.83
CA TYR A 35 32.19 -11.04 -11.89
C TYR A 35 33.04 -11.13 -13.17
N VAL A 36 32.72 -12.09 -14.04
CA VAL A 36 33.34 -12.21 -15.35
C VAL A 36 32.73 -11.17 -16.30
N ASP A 37 33.57 -10.38 -16.97
CA ASP A 37 33.12 -9.36 -17.92
C ASP A 37 32.34 -9.96 -19.11
N GLY A 38 31.41 -9.18 -19.66
CA GLY A 38 30.56 -9.52 -20.79
C GLY A 38 29.07 -9.47 -20.47
N ASP A 39 28.26 -9.81 -21.48
CA ASP A 39 26.80 -9.89 -21.38
C ASP A 39 26.38 -11.31 -20.99
N HIS A 40 25.69 -11.43 -19.87
CA HIS A 40 25.27 -12.72 -19.32
C HIS A 40 23.76 -12.83 -19.26
N GLU A 41 23.26 -13.99 -19.68
CA GLU A 41 21.86 -14.36 -19.46
C GLU A 41 21.76 -15.30 -18.27
N VAL A 42 21.09 -14.83 -17.22
CA VAL A 42 20.97 -15.55 -15.95
C VAL A 42 19.51 -15.80 -15.61
N SER A 43 19.23 -16.87 -14.86
CA SER A 43 17.83 -17.21 -14.57
C SER A 43 17.61 -17.86 -13.21
N GLY A 44 16.42 -17.63 -12.67
CA GLY A 44 16.00 -18.16 -11.38
C GLY A 44 14.50 -18.48 -11.38
N LYS A 45 14.12 -19.57 -10.70
CA LYS A 45 12.71 -19.95 -10.57
C LYS A 45 11.99 -18.98 -9.62
N GLY A 46 11.01 -18.25 -10.15
CA GLY A 46 10.05 -17.45 -9.39
C GLY A 46 8.83 -18.27 -8.95
N LYS A 47 7.74 -17.61 -8.57
CA LYS A 47 6.52 -18.25 -8.06
C LYS A 47 5.79 -19.08 -9.12
N LYS A 48 5.60 -18.51 -10.32
CA LYS A 48 4.81 -19.09 -11.42
C LYS A 48 5.68 -19.53 -12.58
N SER A 49 6.84 -18.91 -12.76
CA SER A 49 7.62 -18.99 -13.98
C SER A 49 9.12 -18.90 -13.70
N GLN A 50 9.92 -19.11 -14.74
CA GLN A 50 11.35 -18.79 -14.70
C GLN A 50 11.51 -17.31 -15.03
N ILE A 51 12.29 -16.61 -14.22
CA ILE A 51 12.67 -15.21 -14.42
C ILE A 51 14.04 -15.23 -15.09
N VAL A 52 14.16 -14.58 -16.24
CA VAL A 52 15.39 -14.48 -17.02
C VAL A 52 15.82 -13.02 -17.06
N LEU A 53 17.08 -12.77 -16.70
CA LEU A 53 17.70 -11.44 -16.69
C LEU A 53 18.88 -11.41 -17.67
N THR A 54 19.11 -10.25 -18.27
CA THR A 54 20.35 -9.93 -19.00
C THR A 54 21.18 -9.01 -18.11
N VAL A 55 22.44 -9.36 -17.87
CA VAL A 55 23.35 -8.65 -16.98
C VAL A 55 24.60 -8.26 -17.75
N GLU A 56 24.87 -6.96 -17.85
CA GLU A 56 26.14 -6.45 -18.40
C GLU A 56 27.17 -6.34 -17.26
N VAL A 57 28.34 -6.93 -17.47
CA VAL A 57 29.47 -6.85 -16.54
C VAL A 57 30.65 -6.20 -17.26
N ALA A 58 31.21 -5.14 -16.67
CA ALA A 58 32.44 -4.51 -17.15
C ALA A 58 33.35 -4.14 -15.98
N ASN A 59 34.67 -4.37 -16.15
CA ASN A 59 35.66 -4.17 -15.08
C ASN A 59 35.28 -4.95 -13.80
N GLY A 60 34.78 -6.17 -13.99
CA GLY A 60 34.35 -7.12 -12.98
C GLY A 60 33.20 -6.68 -12.07
N SER A 61 32.43 -5.67 -12.48
CA SER A 61 31.25 -5.16 -11.77
C SER A 61 30.02 -5.15 -12.66
N ILE A 62 28.85 -5.39 -12.05
CA ILE A 62 27.55 -5.26 -12.71
C ILE A 62 27.34 -3.80 -13.12
N LYS A 63 27.06 -3.56 -14.40
CA LYS A 63 26.78 -2.23 -14.97
C LYS A 63 25.32 -2.03 -15.27
N GLU A 64 24.67 -3.08 -15.74
CA GLU A 64 23.26 -3.06 -16.08
C GLU A 64 22.61 -4.41 -15.76
N ILE A 65 21.34 -4.38 -15.36
CA ILE A 65 20.52 -5.57 -15.24
C ILE A 65 19.16 -5.26 -15.85
N THR A 66 18.77 -6.03 -16.85
CA THR A 66 17.44 -5.92 -17.48
C THR A 66 16.68 -7.23 -17.38
N THR A 67 15.37 -7.14 -17.19
CA THR A 67 14.50 -8.32 -17.24
C THR A 67 14.30 -8.73 -18.70
N LYS A 68 14.72 -9.95 -19.06
CA LYS A 68 14.51 -10.51 -20.40
C LYS A 68 13.11 -11.12 -20.54
N SER A 69 12.68 -11.94 -19.57
CA SER A 69 11.35 -12.56 -19.59
C SER A 69 10.92 -13.11 -18.22
N HIS A 70 9.60 -13.17 -17.99
CA HIS A 70 8.93 -13.86 -16.90
C HIS A 70 7.44 -14.07 -17.23
N ASN A 71 6.74 -14.90 -16.46
CA ASN A 71 5.28 -15.06 -16.46
C ASN A 71 4.72 -15.08 -15.03
N GLU A 72 5.32 -14.27 -14.16
CA GLU A 72 4.87 -14.02 -12.79
C GLU A 72 3.56 -13.22 -12.74
N THR A 73 2.95 -13.09 -11.56
CA THR A 73 1.89 -12.07 -11.38
C THR A 73 2.54 -10.70 -11.47
N GLU A 74 2.21 -9.92 -12.49
CA GLU A 74 2.82 -8.63 -12.82
C GLU A 74 3.05 -7.73 -11.60
N SER A 75 2.01 -7.45 -10.81
CA SER A 75 2.11 -6.57 -9.63
C SER A 75 3.05 -7.10 -8.54
N LEU A 76 3.25 -8.41 -8.45
CA LEU A 76 4.19 -9.03 -7.50
C LEU A 76 5.61 -9.01 -8.07
N PHE A 77 5.76 -9.29 -9.36
CA PHE A 77 7.07 -9.25 -10.01
C PHE A 77 7.64 -7.84 -10.02
N LEU A 78 6.84 -6.83 -10.34
CA LEU A 78 7.25 -5.42 -10.27
C LEU A 78 7.75 -5.01 -8.88
N ASN A 79 7.13 -5.54 -7.82
CA ASN A 79 7.61 -5.33 -6.46
C ASN A 79 8.97 -5.99 -6.22
N ALA A 80 9.18 -7.20 -6.74
CA ALA A 80 10.46 -7.91 -6.67
C ALA A 80 11.55 -7.26 -7.54
N GLU A 81 11.19 -6.72 -8.71
CA GLU A 81 12.09 -6.10 -9.68
C GLU A 81 12.78 -4.84 -9.12
N ARG A 82 12.22 -4.21 -8.09
CA ARG A 82 12.88 -3.15 -7.32
C ARG A 82 14.22 -3.58 -6.71
N LEU A 83 14.47 -4.88 -6.57
CA LEU A 83 15.75 -5.39 -6.12
C LEU A 83 16.87 -5.17 -7.14
N LEU A 84 16.58 -5.04 -8.43
CA LEU A 84 17.61 -4.84 -9.47
C LEU A 84 18.45 -3.59 -9.19
N ALA A 85 17.84 -2.48 -8.80
CA ALA A 85 18.56 -1.25 -8.44
C ALA A 85 19.44 -1.44 -7.19
N LYS A 86 18.96 -2.19 -6.18
CA LYS A 86 19.76 -2.52 -5.00
C LYS A 86 20.92 -3.45 -5.34
N ILE A 87 20.69 -4.42 -6.23
CA ILE A 87 21.71 -5.37 -6.68
C ILE A 87 22.80 -4.64 -7.46
N LEU A 88 22.41 -3.70 -8.32
CA LEU A 88 23.33 -2.84 -9.05
C LEU A 88 24.16 -1.99 -8.09
N ALA A 89 23.51 -1.32 -7.12
CA ALA A 89 24.20 -0.49 -6.12
C ALA A 89 25.15 -1.30 -5.21
N SER A 90 24.75 -2.51 -4.83
CA SER A 90 25.55 -3.41 -3.99
C SER A 90 26.56 -4.26 -4.77
N ASN A 91 26.58 -4.18 -6.10
CA ASN A 91 27.34 -5.06 -6.99
C ASN A 91 27.16 -6.56 -6.61
N GLY A 92 25.90 -6.99 -6.43
CA GLY A 92 25.55 -8.36 -6.07
C GLY A 92 24.25 -8.49 -5.27
N HIS A 93 23.88 -9.74 -4.98
CA HIS A 93 22.63 -10.07 -4.28
C HIS A 93 22.81 -10.24 -2.75
N GLU A 94 24.06 -10.31 -2.29
CA GLU A 94 24.38 -10.62 -0.90
C GLU A 94 23.88 -9.52 0.05
N GLY A 95 23.24 -9.93 1.15
CA GLY A 95 22.69 -9.00 2.15
C GLY A 95 21.41 -8.27 1.70
N ILE A 96 20.84 -8.61 0.54
CA ILE A 96 19.59 -8.02 0.05
C ILE A 96 18.40 -8.90 0.46
N ASP A 97 17.52 -8.34 1.29
CA ASP A 97 16.29 -9.00 1.69
C ASP A 97 15.24 -9.07 0.57
N ALA A 98 14.43 -10.12 0.60
CA ALA A 98 13.26 -10.22 -0.27
C ALA A 98 12.23 -9.11 0.01
N VAL A 99 11.57 -8.65 -1.04
CA VAL A 99 10.47 -7.69 -0.92
C VAL A 99 9.25 -8.44 -0.41
N SER A 100 8.86 -8.20 0.85
CA SER A 100 7.70 -8.93 1.40
C SER A 100 6.40 -8.54 0.69
N GLY A 101 5.58 -9.55 0.40
CA GLY A 101 4.49 -9.49 -0.59
C GLY A 101 4.88 -10.04 -1.96
N ALA A 102 6.18 -10.10 -2.27
CA ALA A 102 6.76 -10.61 -3.51
C ALA A 102 7.93 -11.57 -3.27
N THR A 103 7.91 -12.30 -2.15
CA THR A 103 9.05 -13.09 -1.65
C THR A 103 9.56 -14.13 -2.66
N TYR A 104 8.66 -14.88 -3.29
CA TYR A 104 9.05 -15.91 -4.28
C TYR A 104 9.65 -15.32 -5.54
N SER A 105 9.07 -14.24 -6.07
CA SER A 105 9.61 -13.55 -7.25
C SER A 105 10.93 -12.83 -6.91
N SER A 106 11.06 -12.30 -5.68
CA SER A 106 12.30 -11.72 -5.14
C SER A 106 13.41 -12.75 -5.08
N ASN A 107 13.13 -13.93 -4.51
CA ASN A 107 14.09 -15.04 -4.49
C ASN A 107 14.41 -15.55 -5.89
N GLY A 108 13.47 -15.50 -6.83
CA GLY A 108 13.74 -15.80 -8.24
C GLY A 108 14.77 -14.84 -8.87
N ILE A 109 14.66 -13.54 -8.60
CA ILE A 109 15.62 -12.52 -9.06
C ILE A 109 16.98 -12.70 -8.38
N LEU A 110 17.01 -12.84 -7.05
CA LEU A 110 18.25 -13.02 -6.30
C LEU A 110 18.96 -14.32 -6.71
N LYS A 111 18.21 -15.39 -6.98
CA LYS A 111 18.74 -16.65 -7.50
C LYS A 111 19.27 -16.51 -8.93
N ALA A 112 18.60 -15.73 -9.79
CA ALA A 112 19.11 -15.43 -11.12
C ALA A 112 20.47 -14.72 -11.02
N ILE A 113 20.59 -13.69 -10.20
CA ILE A 113 21.87 -13.00 -9.98
C ILE A 113 22.92 -13.90 -9.31
N ASN A 114 22.51 -14.83 -8.44
CA ASN A 114 23.43 -15.82 -7.89
C ASN A 114 24.03 -16.74 -8.96
N SER A 115 23.39 -16.92 -10.11
CA SER A 115 23.92 -17.72 -11.23
C SER A 115 24.90 -16.96 -12.13
N LEU A 116 25.13 -15.67 -11.88
CA LEU A 116 26.05 -14.84 -12.66
C LEU A 116 27.51 -15.33 -12.49
N PRO A 117 28.28 -15.57 -13.57
CA PRO A 117 29.65 -16.08 -13.47
C PRO A 117 30.58 -15.18 -12.66
N ARG A 118 31.22 -15.76 -11.64
CA ARG A 118 32.22 -15.07 -10.80
C ARG A 118 33.63 -15.25 -11.33
N ALA A 119 34.46 -14.22 -11.20
CA ALA A 119 35.85 -14.24 -11.64
C ALA A 119 36.69 -15.35 -10.97
N ASN A 120 36.32 -15.76 -9.76
CA ASN A 120 36.98 -16.84 -9.02
C ASN A 120 36.44 -18.25 -9.34
N GLY A 121 35.45 -18.38 -10.22
CA GLY A 121 34.83 -19.66 -10.60
C GLY A 121 33.99 -20.34 -9.51
N ILE A 122 33.86 -19.75 -8.32
CA ILE A 122 33.11 -20.32 -7.20
C ILE A 122 31.70 -19.74 -7.20
N GLN A 123 30.69 -20.59 -7.35
CA GLN A 123 29.30 -20.19 -7.16
C GLN A 123 28.82 -20.54 -5.75
N PRO A 124 28.45 -19.55 -4.92
CA PRO A 124 27.92 -19.83 -3.59
C PRO A 124 26.53 -20.47 -3.70
N GLU A 125 26.22 -21.34 -2.74
CA GLU A 125 24.87 -21.90 -2.60
C GLU A 125 23.87 -20.76 -2.33
N PHE A 126 22.78 -20.73 -3.10
CA PHE A 126 21.73 -19.73 -2.90
C PHE A 126 20.83 -20.14 -1.72
N VAL A 127 20.84 -19.32 -0.66
CA VAL A 127 19.90 -19.46 0.46
C VAL A 127 18.73 -18.51 0.23
N ALA A 128 17.51 -19.05 0.18
CA ALA A 128 16.32 -18.23 0.00
C ALA A 128 16.10 -17.33 1.23
N VAL A 129 15.92 -16.04 0.98
CA VAL A 129 15.66 -15.03 2.03
C VAL A 129 14.16 -14.86 2.23
N GLY A 130 13.70 -14.96 3.47
CA GLY A 130 12.29 -14.76 3.85
C GLY A 130 11.32 -15.87 3.40
N SER A 131 11.81 -16.99 2.85
CA SER A 131 10.98 -18.15 2.51
C SER A 131 11.06 -19.17 3.63
N LYS A 132 10.09 -19.16 4.57
CA LYS A 132 9.75 -20.35 5.34
C LYS A 132 8.61 -21.05 4.62
N ASP A 133 8.73 -22.37 4.48
CA ASP A 133 7.75 -23.23 3.83
C ASP A 133 6.36 -23.10 4.46
N ASP A 134 5.36 -23.04 3.58
CA ASP A 134 3.94 -23.01 3.91
C ASP A 134 3.50 -24.32 4.58
N SER A 135 3.62 -24.42 5.91
CA SER A 135 2.85 -25.39 6.71
C SER A 135 2.55 -24.90 8.14
N SER A 136 2.34 -23.61 8.31
CA SER A 136 1.66 -23.03 9.48
C SER A 136 0.71 -21.96 9.00
N SER A 137 -0.47 -21.89 9.62
CA SER A 137 -1.53 -20.92 9.37
C SER A 137 -1.15 -19.51 9.82
N ASP A 138 0.04 -19.03 9.44
CA ASP A 138 0.56 -17.77 9.95
C ASP A 138 -0.09 -16.58 9.25
N ASP A 139 -0.61 -15.69 10.10
CA ASP A 139 -1.41 -14.53 9.77
C ASP A 139 -0.89 -13.76 8.56
N PHE A 140 -1.82 -13.46 7.66
CA PHE A 140 -1.64 -12.51 6.57
C PHE A 140 -1.31 -11.12 7.14
N LYS A 141 -0.01 -10.83 7.36
CA LYS A 141 0.46 -9.54 7.89
C LYS A 141 0.47 -8.49 6.78
N LEU A 142 -0.60 -7.68 6.76
CA LEU A 142 -0.71 -6.48 5.95
C LEU A 142 0.27 -5.40 6.47
N LYS A 143 1.13 -4.86 5.61
CA LYS A 143 2.21 -3.92 5.99
C LYS A 143 1.79 -2.46 6.23
N TRP A 144 0.51 -2.16 6.14
CA TRP A 144 -0.03 -0.81 6.19
C TRP A 144 -1.13 -0.72 7.25
N SER A 145 -1.40 0.46 7.77
CA SER A 145 -2.43 0.65 8.80
C SER A 145 -3.75 1.09 8.18
N ILE A 146 -4.88 0.59 8.68
CA ILE A 146 -6.20 1.19 8.39
C ILE A 146 -6.57 2.26 9.42
N GLN A 147 -5.74 2.49 10.44
CA GLN A 147 -6.07 3.42 11.51
C GLN A 147 -6.09 4.86 10.98
N PRO A 148 -7.05 5.67 11.45
CA PRO A 148 -7.07 7.09 11.13
C PRO A 148 -5.89 7.78 11.83
N GLN A 149 -5.48 8.95 11.30
CA GLN A 149 -4.58 9.83 12.03
C GLN A 149 -5.28 10.32 13.30
N LEU A 150 -4.64 10.07 14.45
CA LEU A 150 -5.16 10.41 15.77
C LEU A 150 -5.08 11.93 16.03
N GLY A 151 -5.99 12.41 16.86
CA GLY A 151 -6.10 13.82 17.21
C GLY A 151 -6.95 14.62 16.22
N MET A 152 -6.81 15.94 16.29
CA MET A 152 -7.55 16.89 15.46
C MET A 152 -6.88 17.08 14.11
N ILE A 153 -7.67 17.14 13.03
CA ILE A 153 -7.27 17.64 11.72
C ILE A 153 -8.32 18.63 11.29
N SER A 154 -7.92 19.82 10.85
CA SER A 154 -8.83 20.81 10.30
C SER A 154 -8.18 21.58 9.15
N GLY A 155 -8.95 21.87 8.12
CA GLY A 155 -8.46 22.64 6.98
C GLY A 155 -9.47 22.71 5.84
N ASP A 156 -9.04 23.27 4.72
CA ASP A 156 -9.87 23.46 3.53
C ASP A 156 -10.20 22.12 2.88
N PHE A 157 -11.48 21.84 2.69
CA PHE A 157 -11.98 20.55 2.23
C PHE A 157 -12.18 20.49 0.72
N TYR A 158 -11.63 19.45 0.10
CA TYR A 158 -11.86 19.10 -1.29
C TYR A 158 -12.23 17.62 -1.43
N PHE A 159 -13.30 17.35 -2.18
CA PHE A 159 -13.80 16.01 -2.40
C PHE A 159 -14.26 15.80 -3.82
N GLU A 160 -13.87 14.67 -4.40
CA GLU A 160 -14.35 14.22 -5.70
C GLU A 160 -14.64 12.72 -5.63
N GLU A 161 -15.73 12.30 -6.27
CA GLU A 161 -16.01 10.88 -6.50
C GLU A 161 -16.43 10.63 -7.95
N ALA A 162 -16.07 9.46 -8.47
CA ALA A 162 -16.50 9.03 -9.79
C ALA A 162 -16.51 7.52 -9.91
N ARG A 163 -17.37 7.02 -10.81
CA ARG A 163 -17.29 5.63 -11.25
C ARG A 163 -16.24 5.48 -12.35
N PHE A 164 -15.54 4.36 -12.34
CA PHE A 164 -14.50 4.04 -13.33
C PHE A 164 -14.57 2.58 -13.78
N ARG A 165 -13.93 2.30 -14.91
CA ARG A 165 -13.85 0.97 -15.54
C ARG A 165 -15.23 0.35 -15.79
N GLN A 166 -15.60 -0.66 -15.00
CA GLN A 166 -16.85 -1.41 -15.09
C GLN A 166 -17.87 -0.96 -14.01
N GLY A 167 -17.71 0.25 -13.48
CA GLY A 167 -18.62 0.83 -12.49
C GLY A 167 -18.13 0.77 -11.04
N HIS A 168 -16.86 0.45 -10.79
CA HIS A 168 -16.26 0.66 -9.47
C HIS A 168 -16.34 2.13 -9.10
N LYS A 169 -16.56 2.45 -7.83
CA LYS A 169 -16.60 3.85 -7.36
C LYS A 169 -15.30 4.15 -6.65
N GLY A 170 -14.60 5.20 -7.08
CA GLY A 170 -13.51 5.78 -6.32
C GLY A 170 -13.90 7.14 -5.77
N SER A 171 -13.40 7.46 -4.59
CA SER A 171 -13.57 8.77 -3.95
C SER A 171 -12.24 9.25 -3.38
N MET A 172 -12.01 10.55 -3.48
CA MET A 172 -10.78 11.20 -3.03
C MET A 172 -11.16 12.37 -2.12
N ILE A 173 -10.59 12.38 -0.92
CA ILE A 173 -10.58 13.53 0.00
C ILE A 173 -9.17 14.10 -0.02
N ILE A 174 -9.05 15.41 -0.17
CA ILE A 174 -7.84 16.18 0.12
C ILE A 174 -8.22 17.32 1.06
N VAL A 175 -7.42 17.51 2.09
CA VAL A 175 -7.52 18.66 3.00
C VAL A 175 -6.20 19.40 2.96
N THR A 176 -6.27 20.71 2.79
CA THR A 176 -5.10 21.60 2.80
C THR A 176 -5.13 22.51 4.03
N ASP A 177 -3.97 23.01 4.46
CA ASP A 177 -3.92 24.05 5.50
C ASP A 177 -4.67 25.30 5.04
N SER A 178 -5.60 25.81 5.86
CA SER A 178 -6.41 26.98 5.50
C SER A 178 -5.60 28.29 5.36
N ASN A 179 -4.38 28.34 5.90
CA ASN A 179 -3.45 29.47 5.72
C ASN A 179 -2.53 29.26 4.52
N ASN A 180 -2.42 28.04 4.00
CA ASN A 180 -1.58 27.70 2.86
C ASN A 180 -2.16 26.52 2.08
N ALA A 181 -2.94 26.81 1.04
CA ALA A 181 -3.57 25.81 0.18
C ALA A 181 -2.59 24.88 -0.57
N LYS A 182 -1.27 25.13 -0.50
CA LYS A 182 -0.25 24.20 -1.02
C LYS A 182 0.10 23.09 -0.03
N ASP A 183 -0.07 23.33 1.26
CA ASP A 183 0.25 22.37 2.33
C ASP A 183 -0.88 21.34 2.43
N VAL A 184 -0.56 20.08 2.11
CA VAL A 184 -1.55 19.00 2.09
C VAL A 184 -1.48 18.25 3.41
N ILE A 185 -2.40 18.55 4.32
CA ILE A 185 -2.39 17.98 5.67
C ILE A 185 -3.09 16.61 5.76
N PHE A 186 -3.95 16.29 4.80
CA PHE A 186 -4.64 15.00 4.75
C PHE A 186 -5.03 14.63 3.32
N ALA A 187 -4.82 13.36 2.96
CA ALA A 187 -5.26 12.78 1.71
C ALA A 187 -5.80 11.37 1.97
N GLU A 188 -6.97 11.06 1.44
CA GLU A 188 -7.58 9.74 1.60
C GLU A 188 -8.31 9.32 0.32
N PHE A 189 -7.93 8.17 -0.23
CA PHE A 189 -8.61 7.54 -1.34
C PHE A 189 -9.35 6.29 -0.89
N ASN A 190 -10.61 6.19 -1.28
CA ASN A 190 -11.41 4.98 -1.10
C ASN A 190 -11.83 4.42 -2.46
N GLU A 191 -11.89 3.09 -2.53
CA GLU A 191 -12.48 2.37 -3.65
C GLU A 191 -13.53 1.39 -3.15
N SER A 192 -14.69 1.40 -3.77
CA SER A 192 -15.77 0.45 -3.52
C SER A 192 -15.97 -0.53 -4.67
N GLY A 193 -16.59 -1.66 -4.35
CA GLY A 193 -17.15 -2.58 -5.34
C GLY A 193 -18.07 -1.86 -6.32
N ARG A 194 -18.26 -2.46 -7.50
CA ARG A 194 -19.25 -1.97 -8.47
C ARG A 194 -20.64 -2.50 -8.11
N PRO A 195 -21.74 -1.89 -8.60
CA PRO A 195 -23.09 -2.33 -8.25
C PRO A 195 -23.39 -3.75 -8.73
N ASN A 196 -22.83 -4.15 -9.87
CA ASN A 196 -22.96 -5.50 -10.42
C ASN A 196 -21.70 -6.36 -10.17
N TYR A 197 -21.07 -6.23 -9.00
CA TYR A 197 -19.92 -7.07 -8.65
C TYR A 197 -20.33 -8.55 -8.65
N TYR A 198 -19.44 -9.42 -9.17
CA TYR A 198 -19.73 -10.84 -9.41
C TYR A 198 -19.99 -11.61 -8.12
N THR A 199 -19.41 -11.16 -7.00
CA THR A 199 -19.79 -11.60 -5.66
C THR A 199 -20.75 -10.57 -5.10
N ARG A 200 -22.04 -10.92 -4.97
CA ARG A 200 -23.09 -10.02 -4.48
C ARG A 200 -22.73 -9.36 -3.13
N LEU A 201 -22.06 -10.12 -2.27
CA LEU A 201 -21.58 -9.64 -0.97
C LEU A 201 -20.73 -8.35 -1.08
N TYR A 202 -19.98 -8.17 -2.16
CA TYR A 202 -19.05 -7.04 -2.33
C TYR A 202 -19.56 -5.98 -3.30
N GLN A 203 -20.87 -5.91 -3.52
CA GLN A 203 -21.48 -4.86 -4.34
C GLN A 203 -21.51 -3.55 -3.55
N ASP A 204 -20.94 -2.49 -4.13
CA ASP A 204 -20.77 -1.16 -3.51
C ASP A 204 -20.07 -1.13 -2.13
N VAL A 205 -19.49 -2.25 -1.68
CA VAL A 205 -18.76 -2.33 -0.41
C VAL A 205 -17.37 -1.69 -0.52
N PRO A 206 -16.96 -0.84 0.44
CA PRO A 206 -15.60 -0.30 0.53
C PRO A 206 -14.56 -1.42 0.60
N LYS A 207 -13.55 -1.36 -0.26
CA LYS A 207 -12.58 -2.45 -0.36
C LYS A 207 -11.56 -2.48 0.77
N ARG A 208 -11.18 -1.30 1.30
CA ARG A 208 -10.09 -1.12 2.27
C ARG A 208 -10.43 -1.60 3.68
N MET A 209 -11.64 -1.30 4.17
CA MET A 209 -12.06 -1.51 5.56
C MET A 209 -13.14 -2.59 5.73
N SER A 210 -13.36 -3.42 4.71
CA SER A 210 -14.29 -4.57 4.76
C SER A 210 -13.56 -5.90 4.61
N GLU A 211 -14.30 -6.99 4.68
CA GLU A 211 -13.84 -8.36 4.41
C GLU A 211 -13.26 -8.54 3.00
N TYR A 212 -13.57 -7.62 2.09
CA TYR A 212 -12.94 -7.58 0.77
C TYR A 212 -11.42 -7.53 0.90
N ASN A 213 -10.89 -6.75 1.85
CA ASN A 213 -9.46 -6.60 2.11
C ASN A 213 -8.77 -7.95 2.31
N PHE A 214 -9.33 -8.80 3.17
CA PHE A 214 -8.80 -10.14 3.46
C PHE A 214 -9.01 -11.12 2.32
N SER A 215 -10.22 -11.16 1.76
CA SER A 215 -10.55 -12.12 0.71
C SER A 215 -9.70 -11.91 -0.54
N MET A 216 -9.39 -10.65 -0.86
CA MET A 216 -8.52 -10.29 -1.98
C MET A 216 -7.05 -10.31 -1.60
N GLY A 217 -6.71 -9.93 -0.37
CA GLY A 217 -5.38 -10.08 0.20
C GLY A 217 -4.83 -11.50 0.06
N LYS A 218 -5.63 -12.49 0.47
CA LYS A 218 -5.29 -13.92 0.33
C LYS A 218 -5.17 -14.38 -1.13
N LYS A 219 -6.01 -13.84 -2.03
CA LYS A 219 -6.08 -14.27 -3.45
C LYS A 219 -5.07 -13.58 -4.37
N LYS A 220 -4.79 -12.29 -4.14
CA LYS A 220 -4.05 -11.41 -5.06
C LYS A 220 -2.93 -10.61 -4.38
N GLY A 221 -2.71 -10.76 -3.08
CA GLY A 221 -1.75 -9.97 -2.31
C GLY A 221 -2.27 -8.59 -1.93
N THR A 222 -1.40 -7.77 -1.32
CA THR A 222 -1.73 -6.50 -0.65
C THR A 222 -1.55 -5.27 -1.54
N ALA A 223 -0.93 -5.43 -2.71
CA ALA A 223 -0.43 -4.34 -3.54
C ALA A 223 -1.51 -3.34 -3.98
N TRP A 224 -2.75 -3.82 -4.15
CA TRP A 224 -3.87 -3.00 -4.62
C TRP A 224 -4.38 -1.99 -3.58
N VAL A 225 -4.20 -2.25 -2.27
CA VAL A 225 -4.46 -1.25 -1.20
C VAL A 225 -3.19 -0.47 -0.85
N GLN A 226 -2.05 -1.15 -0.86
CA GLN A 226 -0.77 -0.52 -0.53
C GLN A 226 -0.42 0.63 -1.49
N SER A 227 -0.76 0.49 -2.78
CA SER A 227 -0.44 1.52 -3.76
C SER A 227 -1.20 2.82 -3.48
N PRO A 228 -2.55 2.83 -3.34
CA PRO A 228 -3.27 4.04 -2.92
C PRO A 228 -2.75 4.67 -1.64
N LEU A 229 -2.51 3.87 -0.59
CA LEU A 229 -1.98 4.39 0.69
C LEU A 229 -0.59 5.01 0.55
N THR A 230 0.25 4.45 -0.33
CA THR A 230 1.56 5.04 -0.62
C THR A 230 1.39 6.39 -1.30
N MET A 231 0.44 6.50 -2.23
CA MET A 231 0.15 7.77 -2.91
C MET A 231 -0.40 8.81 -1.96
N GLU A 232 -1.36 8.46 -1.10
CA GLU A 232 -1.88 9.33 -0.03
C GLU A 232 -0.73 9.88 0.84
N LYS A 233 0.16 8.99 1.29
CA LYS A 233 1.32 9.36 2.08
C LYS A 233 2.26 10.32 1.34
N LEU A 234 2.55 10.04 0.06
CA LEU A 234 3.42 10.91 -0.75
C LEU A 234 2.79 12.29 -0.96
N MET A 235 1.47 12.37 -1.18
CA MET A 235 0.76 13.64 -1.33
C MET A 235 0.95 14.55 -0.12
N VAL A 236 0.85 13.97 1.08
CA VAL A 236 1.04 14.68 2.36
C VAL A 236 2.52 15.01 2.61
N GLU A 237 3.44 14.05 2.45
CA GLU A 237 4.86 14.27 2.75
C GLU A 237 5.56 15.25 1.78
N GLN A 238 4.97 15.52 0.62
CA GLN A 238 5.61 16.35 -0.41
C GLN A 238 4.75 17.51 -0.90
N ASP A 239 3.59 17.77 -0.28
CA ASP A 239 2.72 18.91 -0.61
C ASP A 239 2.33 18.97 -2.09
N LYS A 240 2.06 17.80 -2.69
CA LYS A 240 1.93 17.65 -4.14
C LYS A 240 0.83 16.64 -4.50
N ILE A 241 -0.15 17.12 -5.25
CA ILE A 241 -1.35 16.36 -5.66
C ILE A 241 -1.45 16.18 -7.19
N THR A 242 -0.43 16.60 -7.94
CA THR A 242 -0.34 16.43 -9.40
C THR A 242 0.54 15.24 -9.79
N PHE A 243 0.22 14.67 -10.94
CA PHE A 243 0.90 13.52 -11.51
C PHE A 243 1.32 13.86 -12.94
N ASP A 244 2.61 13.98 -13.19
CA ASP A 244 3.11 14.16 -14.55
C ASP A 244 3.15 12.81 -15.26
N VAL A 245 2.64 12.79 -16.49
CA VAL A 245 2.77 11.63 -17.37
C VAL A 245 4.26 11.42 -17.61
N ASN A 246 4.73 10.17 -17.49
CA ASN A 246 6.11 9.87 -17.84
C ASN A 246 6.37 10.34 -19.28
N PRO A 247 7.38 11.17 -19.56
CA PRO A 247 7.67 11.63 -20.92
C PRO A 247 7.91 10.49 -21.91
N ASP A 248 8.26 9.30 -21.40
CA ASP A 248 8.46 8.06 -22.19
C ASP A 248 7.21 7.16 -22.26
N PHE A 249 6.02 7.67 -21.88
CA PHE A 249 4.78 6.89 -21.85
C PHE A 249 4.28 6.56 -23.27
N ASP A 250 4.31 5.26 -23.63
CA ASP A 250 3.67 4.75 -24.85
C ASP A 250 2.37 3.98 -24.51
N PRO A 251 1.18 4.48 -24.93
CA PRO A 251 -0.11 3.81 -24.74
C PRO A 251 -0.19 2.40 -25.35
N LYS A 252 0.58 2.11 -26.41
CA LYS A 252 0.57 0.81 -27.11
C LYS A 252 1.35 -0.27 -26.36
N LEU A 253 2.18 0.12 -25.39
CA LEU A 253 3.04 -0.77 -24.60
C LEU A 253 2.52 -0.95 -23.17
N THR A 254 1.30 -0.50 -22.90
CA THR A 254 0.56 -0.76 -21.65
C THR A 254 0.55 -2.27 -21.38
N ASN A 255 1.36 -2.72 -20.41
CA ASN A 255 1.62 -4.13 -20.00
C ASN A 255 2.65 -4.95 -20.80
N LYS A 256 3.57 -4.33 -21.57
CA LYS A 256 4.57 -5.08 -22.39
C LYS A 256 6.02 -4.60 -22.28
N LEU A 257 6.33 -3.66 -21.39
CA LEU A 257 7.68 -3.10 -21.35
C LEU A 257 8.65 -3.91 -20.48
N LYS A 258 9.90 -3.98 -20.93
CA LYS A 258 11.08 -4.41 -20.16
C LYS A 258 11.46 -3.43 -19.04
N GLU A 259 10.90 -2.22 -19.05
CA GLU A 259 10.94 -1.27 -17.94
C GLU A 259 9.54 -0.69 -17.69
N PRO A 260 9.12 -0.55 -16.44
CA PRO A 260 7.71 -0.37 -16.11
C PRO A 260 7.18 1.00 -16.55
N ASN A 261 6.06 0.98 -17.29
CA ASN A 261 5.31 2.16 -17.74
C ASN A 261 4.67 2.86 -16.52
N ARG A 262 5.48 3.59 -15.75
CA ARG A 262 5.12 4.20 -14.46
C ARG A 262 4.66 5.64 -14.62
N LEU A 263 3.96 6.16 -13.62
CA LEU A 263 3.66 7.59 -13.49
C LEU A 263 4.79 8.23 -12.68
N LYS A 264 5.37 9.34 -13.15
CA LYS A 264 6.41 10.05 -12.41
C LYS A 264 5.74 11.04 -11.46
N TYR A 265 5.92 10.83 -10.17
CA TYR A 265 5.60 11.83 -9.17
C TYR A 265 6.86 12.61 -8.85
N LEU A 266 7.11 13.75 -9.51
CA LEU A 266 8.19 14.71 -9.19
C LEU A 266 9.52 14.07 -8.70
N GLY A 267 10.03 13.08 -9.44
CA GLY A 267 11.29 12.37 -9.14
C GLY A 267 11.17 11.06 -8.35
N ILE A 268 9.96 10.63 -7.99
CA ILE A 268 9.67 9.36 -7.31
C ILE A 268 8.94 8.44 -8.26
N ASP A 269 9.61 7.34 -8.57
CA ASP A 269 9.11 6.28 -9.43
C ASP A 269 8.23 5.30 -8.65
N VAL A 270 6.93 5.62 -8.55
CA VAL A 270 5.97 4.82 -7.79
C VAL A 270 5.32 3.74 -8.65
N VAL A 271 5.17 2.54 -8.07
CA VAL A 271 4.47 1.35 -8.63
C VAL A 271 3.00 1.64 -9.01
N ALA A 272 2.51 2.84 -8.72
CA ALA A 272 1.20 3.40 -9.05
C ALA A 272 0.77 3.24 -10.52
N GLY A 273 1.72 3.21 -11.45
CA GLY A 273 1.46 3.01 -12.89
C GLY A 273 0.91 1.64 -13.29
N ALA A 274 0.75 0.68 -12.38
CA ALA A 274 0.13 -0.62 -12.68
C ALA A 274 -1.27 -0.81 -12.05
N SER A 275 -1.73 0.12 -11.19
CA SER A 275 -3.02 -0.01 -10.51
C SER A 275 -4.12 0.73 -11.29
N ASN A 276 -5.10 -0.03 -11.80
CA ASN A 276 -6.29 0.56 -12.45
C ASN A 276 -7.00 1.57 -11.54
N SER A 277 -7.05 1.32 -10.23
CA SER A 277 -7.69 2.23 -9.27
C SER A 277 -6.97 3.56 -9.16
N ILE A 278 -5.64 3.55 -9.29
CA ILE A 278 -4.86 4.78 -9.28
C ILE A 278 -4.99 5.51 -10.62
N GLN A 279 -4.72 4.81 -11.72
CA GLN A 279 -4.72 5.40 -13.07
C GLN A 279 -6.08 5.91 -13.52
N GLN A 280 -7.15 5.14 -13.26
CA GLN A 280 -8.48 5.43 -13.80
C GLN A 280 -9.39 6.12 -12.78
N SER A 281 -8.94 6.31 -11.53
CA SER A 281 -9.74 6.98 -10.52
C SER A 281 -8.94 7.98 -9.69
N MET A 282 -7.98 7.57 -8.87
CA MET A 282 -7.26 8.49 -7.98
C MET A 282 -6.67 9.69 -8.74
N ILE A 283 -5.99 9.46 -9.87
CA ILE A 283 -5.36 10.52 -10.66
C ILE A 283 -6.37 11.48 -11.30
N PRO A 284 -7.41 11.00 -12.02
CA PRO A 284 -8.46 11.89 -12.49
C PRO A 284 -9.15 12.71 -11.39
N LEU A 285 -9.40 12.11 -10.22
CA LEU A 285 -10.07 12.80 -9.11
C LEU A 285 -9.16 13.87 -8.49
N THR A 286 -7.89 13.54 -8.25
CA THR A 286 -6.89 14.49 -7.73
C THR A 286 -6.59 15.62 -8.70
N ALA A 287 -6.61 15.37 -10.01
CA ALA A 287 -6.47 16.42 -11.02
C ALA A 287 -7.61 17.44 -10.97
N LYS A 288 -8.86 16.99 -10.78
CA LYS A 288 -10.00 17.88 -10.58
C LYS A 288 -9.88 18.69 -9.29
N ILE A 289 -9.50 18.03 -8.19
CA ILE A 289 -9.28 18.71 -6.91
C ILE A 289 -8.16 19.76 -7.04
N HIS A 290 -7.05 19.42 -7.70
CA HIS A 290 -5.96 20.36 -7.95
C HIS A 290 -6.43 21.57 -8.76
N ALA A 291 -7.27 21.37 -9.78
CA ALA A 291 -7.84 22.49 -10.53
C ALA A 291 -8.73 23.38 -9.65
N LYS A 292 -9.47 22.80 -8.70
CA LYS A 292 -10.30 23.55 -7.74
C LYS A 292 -9.44 24.35 -6.74
N ILE A 293 -8.39 23.74 -6.18
CA ILE A 293 -7.43 24.39 -5.27
C ILE A 293 -6.78 25.61 -5.94
N ASN A 294 -6.36 25.49 -7.20
CA ASN A 294 -5.73 26.60 -7.94
C ASN A 294 -6.73 27.52 -8.66
N GLY A 295 -8.03 27.29 -8.47
CA GLY A 295 -9.11 28.04 -9.11
C GLY A 295 -9.91 28.81 -8.07
N GLU A 296 -11.17 28.43 -7.89
CA GLU A 296 -12.12 29.08 -6.97
C GLU A 296 -11.89 28.73 -5.49
N GLY A 297 -11.05 27.74 -5.18
CA GLY A 297 -10.85 27.24 -3.83
C GLY A 297 -12.07 26.48 -3.31
N THR A 298 -12.32 26.56 -2.01
CA THR A 298 -13.46 25.92 -1.36
C THR A 298 -14.05 26.83 -0.29
N GLN A 299 -15.33 26.65 0.00
CA GLN A 299 -16.00 27.27 1.14
C GLN A 299 -16.31 26.24 2.23
N GLU A 300 -15.88 25.00 2.04
CA GLU A 300 -16.06 23.90 2.98
C GLU A 300 -14.80 23.70 3.81
N LEU A 301 -14.98 23.60 5.14
CA LEU A 301 -13.93 23.24 6.06
C LEU A 301 -14.15 21.83 6.58
N PHE A 302 -13.07 21.06 6.60
CA PHE A 302 -13.01 19.72 7.17
C PHE A 302 -12.62 19.79 8.63
N TYR A 303 -13.26 18.97 9.47
CA TYR A 303 -12.89 18.73 10.85
C TYR A 303 -12.91 17.23 11.11
N GLN A 304 -11.80 16.67 11.56
CA GLN A 304 -11.71 15.30 12.07
C GLN A 304 -11.18 15.31 13.49
N HIS A 305 -11.76 14.46 14.33
CA HIS A 305 -11.10 14.01 15.54
C HIS A 305 -11.11 12.49 15.55
N ALA A 306 -9.98 11.90 15.93
CA ALA A 306 -9.88 10.46 16.12
C ALA A 306 -9.13 10.13 17.40
N GLU A 307 -9.64 9.16 18.17
CA GLU A 307 -9.00 8.73 19.40
C GLU A 307 -9.14 7.23 19.65
N LYS A 308 -8.17 6.70 20.37
CA LYS A 308 -8.20 5.32 20.85
C LYS A 308 -9.18 5.21 22.01
N LEU A 309 -10.16 4.31 21.89
CA LEU A 309 -11.10 4.06 22.98
C LEU A 309 -10.38 3.30 24.10
N LEU A 310 -10.38 3.88 25.31
CA LEU A 310 -9.69 3.32 26.46
C LEU A 310 -10.69 2.59 27.37
N ASP A 311 -10.22 1.53 28.04
CA ASP A 311 -10.98 0.92 29.13
C ASP A 311 -10.87 1.74 30.42
N SER A 312 -11.54 1.29 31.47
CA SER A 312 -11.51 1.91 32.80
C SER A 312 -10.11 1.98 33.45
N LYS A 313 -9.11 1.29 32.87
CA LYS A 313 -7.71 1.30 33.32
C LYS A 313 -6.81 2.13 32.39
N GLY A 314 -7.39 2.91 31.48
CA GLY A 314 -6.66 3.74 30.53
C GLY A 314 -5.95 2.95 29.41
N LYS A 315 -6.27 1.67 29.22
CA LYS A 315 -5.66 0.85 28.18
C LYS A 315 -6.54 0.81 26.94
N TRP A 316 -5.95 0.95 25.76
CA TRP A 316 -6.68 0.85 24.48
C TRP A 316 -7.46 -0.46 24.37
N THR A 317 -8.72 -0.38 23.95
CA THR A 317 -9.62 -1.53 23.74
C THR A 317 -9.34 -2.28 22.43
N GLY A 318 -8.55 -1.66 21.54
CA GLY A 318 -8.36 -2.10 20.17
C GLY A 318 -9.41 -1.54 19.21
N ILE A 319 -10.14 -0.49 19.62
CA ILE A 319 -11.08 0.26 18.78
C ILE A 319 -10.66 1.73 18.78
N THR A 320 -10.63 2.34 17.61
CA THR A 320 -10.35 3.76 17.42
C THR A 320 -11.62 4.41 16.88
N ALA A 321 -12.15 5.40 17.58
CA ALA A 321 -13.27 6.19 17.08
C ALA A 321 -12.75 7.31 16.18
N VAL A 322 -13.50 7.63 15.13
CA VAL A 322 -13.24 8.78 14.27
C VAL A 322 -14.56 9.45 13.93
N LEU A 323 -14.63 10.76 14.15
CA LEU A 323 -15.69 11.63 13.65
C LEU A 323 -15.09 12.60 12.65
N ARG A 324 -15.76 12.74 11.51
CA ARG A 324 -15.47 13.73 10.48
C ARG A 324 -16.71 14.55 10.21
N LEU A 325 -16.56 15.86 10.18
CA LEU A 325 -17.59 16.82 9.82
C LEU A 325 -17.03 17.73 8.74
N VAL A 326 -17.88 18.10 7.78
CA VAL A 326 -17.60 19.16 6.82
C VAL A 326 -18.63 20.24 7.02
N VAL A 327 -18.18 21.48 7.15
CA VAL A 327 -19.04 22.65 7.34
C VAL A 327 -18.84 23.63 6.20
N ASP A 328 -19.94 24.15 5.68
CA ASP A 328 -19.92 25.27 4.76
C ASP A 328 -19.78 26.57 5.56
N THR A 329 -18.71 27.32 5.31
CA THR A 329 -18.34 28.51 6.08
C THR A 329 -19.31 29.68 5.93
N ASN A 330 -20.09 29.71 4.84
CA ASN A 330 -21.05 30.77 4.56
C ASN A 330 -22.38 30.52 5.29
N THR A 331 -22.91 29.32 5.15
CA THR A 331 -24.20 28.91 5.72
C THR A 331 -24.07 28.39 7.15
N LYS A 332 -22.85 28.01 7.57
CA LYS A 332 -22.53 27.32 8.82
C LYS A 332 -23.24 25.97 8.98
N ALA A 333 -23.72 25.41 7.87
CA ALA A 333 -24.38 24.12 7.83
C ALA A 333 -23.35 22.99 7.77
N ILE A 334 -23.65 21.87 8.41
CA ILE A 334 -22.89 20.63 8.23
C ILE A 334 -23.31 20.03 6.88
N THR A 335 -22.38 19.94 5.93
CA THR A 335 -22.65 19.43 4.58
C THR A 335 -22.32 17.94 4.45
N LYS A 336 -21.43 17.41 5.29
CA LYS A 336 -21.10 15.98 5.37
C LYS A 336 -20.80 15.59 6.80
N ALA A 337 -21.16 14.36 7.16
CA ALA A 337 -20.80 13.79 8.44
C ALA A 337 -20.46 12.30 8.27
N TYR A 338 -19.40 11.85 8.93
CA TYR A 338 -19.00 10.46 8.95
C TYR A 338 -18.49 10.09 10.33
N TYR A 339 -19.09 9.08 10.94
CA TYR A 339 -18.63 8.51 12.20
C TYR A 339 -18.33 7.03 12.04
N ASP A 340 -17.23 6.56 12.60
CA ASP A 340 -16.88 5.14 12.56
C ASP A 340 -16.07 4.71 13.79
N GLU A 341 -16.09 3.41 14.02
CA GLU A 341 -15.26 2.73 15.01
C GLU A 341 -14.44 1.66 14.30
N ILE A 342 -13.13 1.93 14.25
CA ILE A 342 -12.17 1.17 13.46
C ILE A 342 -11.46 0.18 14.37
N PHE A 343 -11.51 -1.10 14.00
CA PHE A 343 -10.83 -2.15 14.73
C PHE A 343 -9.31 -2.08 14.50
N ALA A 344 -8.55 -2.48 15.51
CA ALA A 344 -7.08 -2.48 15.46
C ALA A 344 -6.52 -3.27 14.26
N ASP A 345 -5.30 -2.91 13.86
CA ASP A 345 -4.62 -3.58 12.77
C ASP A 345 -4.24 -5.03 13.09
N GLU A 346 -4.06 -5.36 14.37
CA GLU A 346 -3.70 -6.72 14.78
C GLU A 346 -4.75 -7.25 15.75
N ALA A 347 -5.24 -8.47 15.50
CA ALA A 347 -6.29 -9.09 16.33
C ALA A 347 -5.89 -9.20 17.80
N VAL A 348 -4.58 -9.32 18.10
CA VAL A 348 -4.06 -9.36 19.48
C VAL A 348 -4.23 -8.05 20.24
N GLN A 349 -4.41 -6.93 19.55
CA GLN A 349 -4.63 -5.61 20.16
C GLN A 349 -6.10 -5.38 20.55
N ILE A 350 -7.02 -6.19 20.01
CA ILE A 350 -8.45 -6.12 20.32
C ILE A 350 -8.73 -6.90 21.60
N LYS A 351 -9.25 -6.22 22.62
CA LYS A 351 -9.50 -6.84 23.93
C LYS A 351 -10.67 -7.79 23.92
N ASP A 352 -11.79 -7.39 23.32
CA ASP A 352 -12.97 -8.23 23.22
C ASP A 352 -12.69 -9.39 22.24
N ALA A 353 -12.70 -10.61 22.78
CA ALA A 353 -12.45 -11.82 22.01
C ALA A 353 -13.43 -11.99 20.83
N SER A 354 -14.69 -11.55 20.99
CA SER A 354 -15.71 -11.66 19.95
C SER A 354 -15.45 -10.72 18.77
N LEU A 355 -14.72 -9.63 19.01
CA LEU A 355 -14.42 -8.59 18.01
C LEU A 355 -13.09 -8.83 17.28
N LYS A 356 -12.23 -9.74 17.79
CA LYS A 356 -10.91 -10.02 17.20
C LYS A 356 -10.95 -10.37 15.72
N LYS A 357 -12.01 -11.04 15.26
CA LYS A 357 -12.20 -11.42 13.85
C LYS A 357 -12.39 -10.23 12.90
N PHE A 358 -12.69 -9.05 13.42
CA PHE A 358 -12.90 -7.82 12.65
C PHE A 358 -11.66 -6.93 12.58
N TYR A 359 -10.49 -7.41 13.03
CA TYR A 359 -9.24 -6.66 12.86
C TYR A 359 -9.09 -6.16 11.41
N ARG A 360 -8.54 -4.94 11.25
CA ARG A 360 -8.41 -4.24 9.95
C ARG A 360 -9.71 -4.08 9.18
N GLN A 361 -10.81 -3.97 9.90
CA GLN A 361 -12.09 -3.56 9.36
C GLN A 361 -12.65 -2.42 10.23
N SER A 362 -13.77 -1.86 9.84
CA SER A 362 -14.51 -0.93 10.68
C SER A 362 -15.94 -1.40 10.90
N LYS A 363 -16.60 -0.87 11.92
CA LYS A 363 -18.02 -1.18 12.16
C LYS A 363 -18.89 -0.73 10.98
N TYR A 364 -18.58 0.42 10.38
CA TYR A 364 -19.32 0.95 9.23
C TYR A 364 -19.12 0.11 7.96
N ALA A 365 -17.88 -0.28 7.64
CA ALA A 365 -17.56 -0.92 6.36
C ALA A 365 -17.60 -2.46 6.40
N SER A 366 -17.54 -3.08 7.57
CA SER A 366 -17.62 -4.54 7.71
C SER A 366 -19.03 -5.05 7.43
N ILE A 367 -19.10 -6.07 6.57
CA ILE A 367 -20.37 -6.68 6.14
C ILE A 367 -20.88 -7.66 7.20
N ASN A 368 -19.97 -8.29 7.94
CA ASN A 368 -20.30 -9.29 8.96
C ASN A 368 -20.30 -8.71 10.38
N TYR A 369 -19.99 -7.42 10.55
CA TYR A 369 -20.17 -6.77 11.83
C TYR A 369 -21.66 -6.66 12.14
N VAL A 370 -22.05 -7.13 13.32
CA VAL A 370 -23.42 -7.08 13.80
C VAL A 370 -23.44 -6.20 15.04
N GLU A 371 -24.02 -5.02 14.90
CA GLU A 371 -24.21 -4.08 16.00
C GLU A 371 -25.21 -4.67 17.01
N PRO A 372 -24.88 -4.68 18.32
CA PRO A 372 -25.76 -5.21 19.36
C PRO A 372 -27.18 -4.62 19.40
N ALA A 373 -27.38 -3.40 18.91
CA ALA A 373 -28.72 -2.80 18.77
C ALA A 373 -29.63 -3.51 17.75
N ARG A 374 -29.10 -4.50 17.01
CA ARG A 374 -29.76 -5.28 15.94
C ARG A 374 -30.14 -4.47 14.69
N ILE A 375 -29.52 -3.31 14.50
CA ILE A 375 -29.60 -2.52 13.27
C ILE A 375 -28.20 -2.46 12.63
N GLY A 376 -28.09 -2.22 11.32
CA GLY A 376 -26.78 -2.02 10.70
C GLY A 376 -26.09 -0.78 11.28
N PHE A 377 -24.80 -0.89 11.65
CA PHE A 377 -24.05 0.26 12.14
C PHE A 377 -23.98 1.37 11.07
N ASN A 378 -23.72 1.00 9.81
CA ASN A 378 -23.78 1.93 8.69
C ASN A 378 -25.13 2.64 8.58
N VAL A 379 -26.26 1.94 8.79
CA VAL A 379 -27.60 2.53 8.74
C VAL A 379 -27.77 3.61 9.82
N MET A 380 -27.25 3.39 11.03
CA MET A 380 -27.27 4.41 12.08
C MET A 380 -26.49 5.66 11.66
N ILE A 381 -25.32 5.49 11.04
CA ILE A 381 -24.44 6.60 10.68
C ILE A 381 -24.93 7.32 9.41
N ASP A 382 -25.50 6.61 8.45
CA ASP A 382 -26.13 7.23 7.28
C ASP A 382 -27.36 8.07 7.71
N ALA A 383 -28.10 7.62 8.74
CA ALA A 383 -29.18 8.40 9.35
C ALA A 383 -28.63 9.65 10.07
N LEU A 384 -27.51 9.54 10.78
CA LEU A 384 -26.82 10.69 11.37
C LEU A 384 -26.41 11.73 10.31
N GLU A 385 -25.80 11.29 9.20
CA GLU A 385 -25.40 12.21 8.12
C GLU A 385 -26.61 12.94 7.55
N THR A 386 -27.70 12.20 7.28
CA THR A 386 -28.96 12.78 6.79
C THR A 386 -29.55 13.80 7.76
N HIS A 387 -29.58 13.47 9.06
CA HIS A 387 -30.04 14.38 10.12
C HIS A 387 -29.25 15.67 10.16
N LEU A 388 -27.92 15.59 10.15
CA LEU A 388 -27.06 16.77 10.23
C LEU A 388 -27.14 17.63 8.96
N GLN A 389 -27.22 17.02 7.78
CA GLN A 389 -27.44 17.71 6.50
C GLN A 389 -28.80 18.43 6.46
N ALA A 390 -29.81 17.90 7.15
CA ALA A 390 -31.11 18.53 7.31
C ALA A 390 -31.14 19.66 8.37
N GLY A 391 -30.00 19.99 8.98
CA GLY A 391 -29.89 21.01 10.04
C GLY A 391 -30.22 20.48 11.44
N GLY A 392 -30.23 19.16 11.63
CA GLY A 392 -30.38 18.51 12.92
C GLY A 392 -29.26 18.86 13.92
N SER A 393 -29.53 18.66 15.21
CA SER A 393 -28.53 18.93 16.25
C SER A 393 -27.42 17.87 16.25
N LEU A 394 -26.18 18.29 16.56
CA LEU A 394 -25.07 17.37 16.83
C LEU A 394 -25.31 16.52 18.09
N PHE A 395 -26.11 17.05 19.03
CA PHE A 395 -26.28 16.48 20.36
C PHE A 395 -27.69 15.91 20.62
N ASP A 396 -28.71 16.50 20.01
CA ASP A 396 -30.05 15.93 20.03
C ASP A 396 -30.17 14.91 18.90
N ILE A 397 -30.07 13.64 19.28
CA ILE A 397 -30.07 12.48 18.39
C ILE A 397 -31.31 11.60 18.62
N ASN A 398 -32.31 12.07 19.36
CA ASN A 398 -33.43 11.23 19.79
C ASN A 398 -34.29 10.70 18.62
N ASP A 399 -34.20 11.33 17.46
CA ASP A 399 -34.84 10.90 16.22
C ASP A 399 -34.02 9.84 15.46
N LEU A 400 -32.76 9.62 15.82
CA LEU A 400 -31.89 8.62 15.21
C LEU A 400 -32.19 7.20 15.75
N PRO A 401 -31.91 6.15 14.95
CA PRO A 401 -32.08 4.77 15.39
C PRO A 401 -31.17 4.40 16.57
N ALA A 402 -31.63 3.46 17.39
CA ALA A 402 -30.84 2.88 18.49
C ALA A 402 -30.35 3.91 19.53
N THR A 403 -31.10 4.99 19.77
CA THR A 403 -30.80 6.01 20.79
C THR A 403 -31.49 5.77 22.14
N GLY A 404 -32.42 4.83 22.19
CA GLY A 404 -33.05 4.34 23.42
C GLY A 404 -33.29 2.83 23.42
N ASP A 405 -33.86 2.32 24.50
CA ASP A 405 -34.27 0.91 24.59
C ASP A 405 -35.74 0.76 24.18
N THR A 406 -35.98 0.13 23.03
CA THR A 406 -37.35 -0.09 22.53
C THR A 406 -37.88 -1.46 22.90
N GLY A 407 -37.01 -2.45 23.12
CA GLY A 407 -37.38 -3.84 23.36
C GLY A 407 -38.08 -4.54 22.20
N SER A 408 -38.51 -3.80 21.16
CA SER A 408 -39.34 -4.28 20.06
C SER A 408 -38.73 -3.94 18.70
N TYR A 409 -38.04 -4.93 18.14
CA TYR A 409 -37.50 -4.86 16.78
C TYR A 409 -38.60 -4.64 15.73
N ALA A 410 -39.77 -5.27 15.91
CA ALA A 410 -40.87 -5.19 14.95
C ALA A 410 -41.45 -3.77 14.83
N ALA A 411 -41.41 -2.98 15.91
CA ALA A 411 -41.96 -1.63 15.92
C ALA A 411 -40.95 -0.57 15.44
N THR A 412 -39.66 -0.77 15.73
CA THR A 412 -38.66 0.32 15.63
C THR A 412 -37.44 -0.02 14.80
N GLY A 413 -37.26 -1.29 14.38
CA GLY A 413 -36.10 -1.72 13.62
C GLY A 413 -34.82 -1.90 14.45
N PHE A 414 -34.88 -1.74 15.77
CA PHE A 414 -33.79 -2.01 16.72
C PHE A 414 -34.37 -2.51 18.06
N THR A 415 -33.52 -2.99 18.97
CA THR A 415 -33.97 -3.53 20.26
C THR A 415 -33.47 -2.78 21.47
N LYS A 416 -32.31 -2.15 21.37
CA LYS A 416 -31.65 -1.47 22.47
C LYS A 416 -30.80 -0.32 21.98
N ARG A 417 -30.38 0.54 22.90
CA ARG A 417 -29.47 1.63 22.61
C ARG A 417 -28.10 1.12 22.19
N SER A 418 -27.48 1.76 21.20
CA SER A 418 -26.07 1.51 20.85
C SER A 418 -25.15 2.38 21.72
N ASN A 419 -24.14 1.76 22.33
CA ASN A 419 -23.12 2.48 23.09
C ASN A 419 -22.24 3.38 22.21
N SER A 420 -22.24 3.13 20.89
CA SER A 420 -21.48 3.94 19.92
C SER A 420 -21.97 5.39 19.87
N TRP A 421 -23.21 5.66 20.29
CA TRP A 421 -23.74 7.02 20.41
C TRP A 421 -23.06 7.82 21.52
N ASP A 422 -22.67 7.21 22.64
CA ASP A 422 -21.92 7.92 23.69
C ASP A 422 -20.54 8.33 23.19
N THR A 423 -19.88 7.42 22.48
CA THR A 423 -18.60 7.69 21.84
C THR A 423 -18.73 8.81 20.79
N TYR A 424 -19.74 8.75 19.94
CA TYR A 424 -20.05 9.81 18.99
C TYR A 424 -20.27 11.17 19.69
N LEU A 425 -21.10 11.24 20.74
CA LEU A 425 -21.40 12.49 21.45
C LEU A 425 -20.14 13.11 22.07
N ASN A 426 -19.23 12.29 22.58
CA ASN A 426 -17.93 12.75 23.08
C ASN A 426 -17.08 13.35 21.95
N GLN A 427 -17.00 12.69 20.80
CA GLN A 427 -16.30 13.19 19.62
C GLN A 427 -16.94 14.47 19.08
N ALA A 428 -18.28 14.52 19.05
CA ALA A 428 -19.06 15.67 18.60
C ALA A 428 -18.81 16.89 19.50
N GLU A 429 -18.70 16.71 20.82
CA GLU A 429 -18.35 17.79 21.75
C GLU A 429 -16.97 18.39 21.45
N ILE A 430 -15.98 17.54 21.14
CA ILE A 430 -14.61 17.96 20.82
C ILE A 430 -14.60 18.79 19.53
N LEU A 431 -15.20 18.27 18.46
CA LEU A 431 -15.28 18.99 17.18
C LEU A 431 -16.12 20.26 17.30
N TYR A 432 -17.25 20.19 17.98
CA TYR A 432 -18.12 21.34 18.18
C TYR A 432 -17.39 22.48 18.89
N LYS A 433 -16.64 22.20 19.96
CA LYS A 433 -15.83 23.23 20.64
C LYS A 433 -14.86 23.90 19.67
N GLN A 434 -14.13 23.12 18.87
CA GLN A 434 -13.18 23.67 17.90
C GLN A 434 -13.89 24.51 16.84
N MET A 435 -14.94 23.99 16.21
CA MET A 435 -15.71 24.71 15.19
C MET A 435 -16.40 25.97 15.73
N ARG A 436 -16.78 26.00 17.02
CA ARG A 436 -17.31 27.20 17.69
C ARG A 436 -16.23 28.23 17.95
N LEU A 437 -15.02 27.81 18.31
CA LEU A 437 -13.85 28.70 18.44
C LEU A 437 -13.49 29.33 17.09
N ASP A 438 -13.55 28.54 16.02
CA ASP A 438 -13.25 29.01 14.66
C ASP A 438 -14.41 29.84 14.06
N GLY A 439 -15.58 29.84 14.71
CA GLY A 439 -16.75 30.63 14.31
C GLY A 439 -17.53 30.09 13.11
N VAL A 440 -17.28 28.83 12.73
CA VAL A 440 -17.74 28.21 11.46
C VAL A 440 -19.02 27.39 11.60
N ILE A 441 -19.48 27.14 12.82
CA ILE A 441 -20.73 26.41 13.09
C ILE A 441 -21.71 27.23 13.92
N SER A 442 -23.00 27.05 13.67
CA SER A 442 -24.09 27.59 14.49
C SER A 442 -24.15 26.92 15.87
N GLU A 443 -25.00 27.43 16.77
CA GLU A 443 -25.18 26.80 18.07
C GLU A 443 -26.05 25.53 17.95
N HIS A 444 -25.56 24.39 18.46
CA HIS A 444 -26.33 23.15 18.54
C HIS A 444 -26.77 22.91 19.98
N LYS A 445 -28.08 22.82 20.19
CA LYS A 445 -28.65 22.58 21.53
C LYS A 445 -28.40 21.16 21.99
N LYS A 446 -28.03 21.02 23.25
CA LYS A 446 -28.05 19.72 23.96
C LYS A 446 -29.47 19.44 24.43
N PRO A 447 -29.92 18.18 24.42
CA PRO A 447 -31.19 17.83 25.05
C PRO A 447 -31.17 18.24 26.53
N ILE A 448 -32.30 18.80 26.99
CA ILE A 448 -32.49 19.34 28.35
C ILE A 448 -32.68 18.21 29.35
#